data_AF-A0A351RD07-F1
#
_entry.id   AF-A0A351RD07-F1
#
_cell.length_a   1.000
_cell.length_b   1.000
_cell.length_c   1.000
_cell.angle_alpha   90.00
_cell.angle_beta   90.00
_cell.angle_gamma   90.00
#
_symmetry.space_group_name_H-M   'P 1'
#
loop_
_entity.id
_entity.type
_entity.pdbx_description
1 polymer ?
#
loop_
_entity_poly.entity_id
_entity_poly.type
_entity_poly.pdbx_seq_one_letter_code
_entity_poly.pdbx_strand_id
1 'polypeptide(L)'
;MSETQIKLGEVRLSFPALFKKAVFENVETKFEATVLMEKGSKNHKITQAAIDKFIAQTFKDGAPKGLKITCFQDGDTKDYDGYENMMALKGSSNKRIPVFDKDRAPITEEDDKVYAGCYVNAIFDFWYSNHPKGGKQILANILGVQFKKDGATFSDAKVASADAFDDESEEDDF
;
A
#
# COMPACT_ATOMS: atom_id res chain seq x y z
N MET A 1 4.92 20.22 0.81
CA MET A 1 3.91 19.24 0.40
C MET A 1 2.72 20.01 -0.14
N SER A 2 2.10 19.54 -1.22
CA SER A 2 0.87 20.14 -1.75
C SER A 2 -0.30 19.93 -0.77
N GLU A 3 -1.40 20.65 -0.96
CA GLU A 3 -2.58 20.54 -0.10
C GLU A 3 -3.27 19.17 -0.18
N THR A 4 -3.04 18.43 -1.25
CA THR A 4 -3.57 17.09 -1.54
C THR A 4 -2.73 15.95 -0.97
N GLN A 5 -1.54 16.27 -0.44
CA GLN A 5 -0.58 15.30 0.05
C GLN A 5 -0.69 15.05 1.56
N ILE A 6 -0.46 13.80 1.94
CA ILE A 6 -0.26 13.40 3.34
C ILE A 6 1.03 12.61 3.50
N LYS A 7 1.65 12.76 4.67
CA LYS A 7 2.73 11.90 5.13
C LYS A 7 2.27 11.12 6.34
N LEU A 8 2.33 9.81 6.24
CA LEU A 8 2.07 8.89 7.33
C LEU A 8 3.39 8.32 7.82
N GLY A 9 3.54 8.22 9.13
CA GLY A 9 4.73 7.64 9.77
C GLY A 9 4.37 6.33 10.45
N GLU A 10 5.29 5.37 10.39
CA GLU A 10 5.15 4.08 11.08
C GLU A 10 3.82 3.36 10.77
N VAL A 11 3.50 3.24 9.49
CA VAL A 11 2.36 2.45 9.00
C VAL A 11 2.85 1.09 8.51
N ARG A 12 2.01 0.05 8.63
CA ARG A 12 2.38 -1.32 8.26
C ARG A 12 2.16 -1.54 6.77
N LEU A 13 3.18 -2.01 6.06
CA LEU A 13 3.17 -2.14 4.60
C LEU A 13 2.51 -3.45 4.17
N SER A 14 1.64 -3.39 3.15
CA SER A 14 0.97 -4.55 2.55
C SER A 14 0.96 -4.44 1.01
N PHE A 15 1.02 -5.59 0.35
CA PHE A 15 1.07 -5.73 -1.12
C PHE A 15 2.05 -4.75 -1.81
N PRO A 16 3.35 -4.72 -1.43
CA PRO A 16 4.29 -3.79 -2.00
C PRO A 16 4.72 -4.18 -3.42
N ALA A 17 4.23 -3.45 -4.42
CA ALA A 17 4.72 -3.45 -5.79
C ALA A 17 5.47 -2.13 -6.06
N LEU A 18 6.60 -1.94 -5.36
CA LEU A 18 7.35 -0.68 -5.34
C LEU A 18 8.45 -0.62 -6.41
N PHE A 19 9.12 -1.74 -6.65
CA PHE A 19 10.25 -1.84 -7.58
C PHE A 19 9.85 -2.32 -8.97
N LYS A 20 8.82 -3.16 -9.04
CA LYS A 20 8.16 -3.64 -10.25
C LYS A 20 6.66 -3.35 -10.15
N LYS A 21 6.01 -3.18 -11.30
CA LYS A 21 4.55 -3.02 -11.34
C LYS A 21 3.87 -4.32 -10.91
N ALA A 22 2.73 -4.21 -10.26
CA ALA A 22 1.88 -5.35 -9.98
C ALA A 22 1.37 -5.96 -11.29
N VAL A 23 1.27 -7.29 -11.32
CA VAL A 23 0.70 -8.05 -12.44
C VAL A 23 -0.66 -8.60 -12.00
N PHE A 24 -1.69 -8.32 -12.78
CA PHE A 24 -3.04 -8.86 -12.57
C PHE A 24 -3.51 -9.52 -13.86
N GLU A 25 -3.93 -10.78 -13.79
CA GLU A 25 -4.35 -11.56 -14.97
C GLU A 25 -3.32 -11.52 -16.13
N ASN A 26 -2.03 -11.65 -15.81
CA ASN A 26 -0.90 -11.54 -16.74
C ASN A 26 -0.71 -10.17 -17.42
N VAL A 27 -1.38 -9.13 -16.93
CA VAL A 27 -1.22 -7.76 -17.42
C VAL A 27 -0.50 -6.92 -16.36
N GLU A 28 0.60 -6.28 -16.76
CA GLU A 28 1.24 -5.27 -15.92
C GLU A 28 0.30 -4.08 -15.70
N THR A 29 0.11 -3.74 -14.43
CA THR A 29 -0.77 -2.65 -14.04
C THR A 29 0.05 -1.43 -13.62
N LYS A 30 0.22 -1.22 -12.32
CA LYS A 30 0.85 -0.04 -11.73
C LYS A 30 1.81 -0.46 -10.63
N PHE A 31 2.70 0.45 -10.28
CA PHE A 31 3.33 0.38 -8.96
C PHE A 31 2.24 0.67 -7.93
N GLU A 32 2.22 -0.08 -6.85
CA GLU A 32 1.21 0.10 -5.81
C GLU A 32 1.70 -0.40 -4.46
N ALA A 33 1.08 0.12 -3.42
CA ALA A 33 1.19 -0.42 -2.08
C ALA A 33 -0.03 -0.03 -1.27
N THR A 34 -0.32 -0.86 -0.28
CA THR A 34 -1.31 -0.56 0.75
C THR A 34 -0.59 -0.34 2.07
N VAL A 35 -1.04 0.63 2.85
CA VAL A 35 -0.57 0.81 4.22
C VAL A 35 -1.72 0.61 5.20
N LEU A 36 -1.43 -0.07 6.30
CA LEU A 36 -2.38 -0.41 7.34
C LEU A 36 -2.13 0.47 8.56
N MET A 37 -3.23 0.88 9.19
CA MET A 37 -3.24 1.70 10.40
C MET A 37 -4.38 1.30 11.30
N GLU A 38 -4.14 1.18 12.61
CA GLU A 38 -5.19 0.75 13.55
C GLU A 38 -6.40 1.69 13.53
N LYS A 39 -7.59 1.12 13.68
CA LYS A 39 -8.83 1.90 13.80
C LYS A 39 -8.78 2.83 15.00
N GLY A 40 -8.77 4.12 14.72
CA GLY A 40 -8.84 5.18 15.73
C GLY A 40 -7.47 5.73 16.12
N SER A 41 -6.40 5.14 15.58
CA SER A 41 -5.04 5.65 15.68
C SER A 41 -4.89 7.06 15.12
N LYS A 42 -3.76 7.69 15.45
CA LYS A 42 -3.38 9.00 14.90
C LYS A 42 -3.33 8.98 13.36
N ASN A 43 -2.79 7.93 12.76
CA ASN A 43 -2.70 7.80 11.30
C ASN A 43 -4.08 7.65 10.66
N HIS A 44 -5.01 6.89 11.28
CA HIS A 44 -6.40 6.82 10.82
C HIS A 44 -7.02 8.23 10.81
N LYS A 45 -6.98 8.93 11.94
CA LYS A 45 -7.60 10.27 12.06
C LYS A 45 -7.01 11.28 11.08
N ILE A 46 -5.69 11.27 10.89
CA ILE A 46 -5.00 12.15 9.93
C ILE A 46 -5.45 11.83 8.50
N THR A 47 -5.53 10.55 8.14
CA THR A 47 -5.93 10.11 6.80
C THR A 47 -7.37 10.51 6.50
N GLN A 48 -8.29 10.22 7.43
CA GLN A 48 -9.70 10.58 7.30
C GLN A 48 -9.87 12.10 7.16
N ALA A 49 -9.25 12.89 8.04
CA ALA A 49 -9.32 14.34 7.99
C ALA A 49 -8.76 14.93 6.68
N ALA A 50 -7.70 14.32 6.12
CA ALA A 50 -7.14 14.77 4.85
C ALA A 50 -8.05 14.46 3.66
N ILE A 51 -8.72 13.30 3.66
CA ILE A 51 -9.72 12.97 2.64
C ILE A 51 -10.93 13.91 2.74
N ASP A 52 -11.43 14.17 3.96
CA ASP A 52 -12.53 15.09 4.18
C ASP A 52 -12.19 16.51 3.71
N LYS A 53 -10.97 16.97 4.02
CA LYS A 53 -10.44 18.26 3.53
C LYS A 53 -10.35 18.28 2.01
N PHE A 54 -9.81 17.21 1.40
CA PHE A 54 -9.71 17.09 -0.06
C PHE A 54 -11.09 17.15 -0.74
N ILE A 55 -12.10 16.48 -0.18
CA ILE A 55 -13.49 16.53 -0.66
C ILE A 55 -14.01 17.96 -0.59
N ALA A 56 -13.90 18.63 0.56
CA ALA A 56 -14.41 19.98 0.76
C ALA A 56 -13.75 21.00 -0.18
N GLN A 57 -12.46 20.85 -0.46
CA GLN A 57 -11.73 21.73 -1.37
C GLN A 57 -12.04 21.45 -2.85
N THR A 58 -12.21 20.18 -3.21
CA THR A 58 -12.47 19.76 -4.60
C THR A 58 -13.91 20.05 -5.01
N PHE A 59 -14.86 19.92 -4.08
CA PHE A 59 -16.30 20.04 -4.34
C PHE A 59 -16.93 21.16 -3.51
N LYS A 60 -16.65 22.42 -3.88
CA LYS A 60 -17.16 23.61 -3.17
C LYS A 60 -18.69 23.67 -3.09
N ASP A 61 -19.39 23.08 -4.07
CA ASP A 61 -20.85 23.03 -4.15
C ASP A 61 -21.44 21.70 -3.67
N GLY A 62 -20.64 20.87 -2.99
CA GLY A 62 -21.02 19.56 -2.48
C GLY A 62 -20.53 18.39 -3.35
N ALA A 63 -20.20 17.28 -2.68
CA ALA A 63 -19.69 16.08 -3.34
C ALA A 63 -20.73 15.47 -4.30
N PRO A 64 -20.30 14.94 -5.47
CA PRO A 64 -21.22 14.35 -6.42
C PRO A 64 -21.91 13.11 -5.83
N LYS A 65 -23.19 12.91 -6.16
CA LYS A 65 -23.92 11.69 -5.81
C LYS A 65 -23.15 10.44 -6.27
N GLY A 66 -23.04 9.47 -5.37
CA GLY A 66 -22.35 8.21 -5.62
C GLY A 66 -20.82 8.31 -5.62
N LEU A 67 -20.23 9.39 -5.11
CA LEU A 67 -18.78 9.48 -4.88
C LEU A 67 -18.34 8.32 -3.97
N LYS A 68 -17.35 7.54 -4.43
CA LYS A 68 -16.73 6.48 -3.64
C LYS A 68 -15.36 6.90 -3.14
N ILE A 69 -14.97 6.49 -1.94
CA ILE A 69 -13.61 6.65 -1.43
C ILE A 69 -12.95 5.27 -1.53
N THR A 70 -12.38 4.94 -2.68
CA THR A 70 -11.86 3.57 -2.95
C THR A 70 -10.44 3.37 -2.47
N CYS A 71 -9.66 4.45 -2.30
CA CYS A 71 -8.31 4.36 -1.75
C CYS A 71 -8.28 4.07 -0.25
N PHE A 72 -9.34 4.35 0.52
CA PHE A 72 -9.36 4.16 1.97
C PHE A 72 -10.52 3.25 2.35
N GLN A 73 -10.22 2.08 2.90
CA GLN A 73 -11.17 0.99 3.11
C GLN A 73 -11.03 0.38 4.51
N ASP A 74 -12.12 -0.18 5.01
CA ASP A 74 -12.14 -0.92 6.27
C ASP A 74 -11.45 -2.29 6.08
N GLY A 75 -10.40 -2.55 6.86
CA GLY A 75 -9.63 -3.78 6.81
C GLY A 75 -10.42 -5.02 7.20
N ASP A 76 -11.41 -4.90 8.09
CA ASP A 76 -12.25 -6.03 8.54
C ASP A 76 -13.15 -6.57 7.42
N THR A 77 -13.22 -5.89 6.28
CA THR A 77 -13.93 -6.35 5.08
C THR A 77 -13.07 -7.22 4.15
N LYS A 78 -11.80 -7.47 4.54
CA LYS A 78 -10.80 -8.21 3.77
C LYS A 78 -10.27 -9.37 4.58
N ASP A 79 -10.03 -10.48 3.89
CA ASP A 79 -9.44 -11.68 4.48
C ASP A 79 -7.96 -11.74 4.10
N TYR A 80 -7.16 -10.86 4.70
CA TYR A 80 -5.71 -10.76 4.49
C TYR A 80 -5.00 -10.59 5.83
N ASP A 81 -3.78 -11.10 5.93
CA ASP A 81 -2.98 -10.99 7.14
C ASP A 81 -2.78 -9.54 7.60
N GLY A 82 -3.04 -9.33 8.89
CA GLY A 82 -2.86 -8.04 9.55
C GLY A 82 -3.91 -6.99 9.21
N TYR A 83 -5.00 -7.33 8.51
CA TYR A 83 -6.08 -6.38 8.21
C TYR A 83 -7.12 -6.26 9.34
N GLU A 84 -7.19 -7.24 10.25
CA GLU A 84 -8.09 -7.20 11.40
C GLU A 84 -7.87 -5.94 12.25
N ASN A 85 -8.95 -5.22 12.55
CA ASN A 85 -8.99 -3.96 13.29
C ASN A 85 -8.12 -2.83 12.69
N MET A 86 -7.82 -2.91 11.38
CA MET A 86 -7.08 -1.90 10.65
C MET A 86 -7.96 -1.15 9.65
N MET A 87 -7.52 0.06 9.29
CA MET A 87 -7.90 0.75 8.07
C MET A 87 -6.79 0.60 7.04
N ALA A 88 -7.17 0.42 5.78
CA ALA A 88 -6.25 0.21 4.67
C ALA A 88 -6.28 1.41 3.70
N LEU A 89 -5.13 2.05 3.48
CA LEU A 89 -4.94 3.10 2.49
C LEU A 89 -4.11 2.57 1.31
N LYS A 90 -4.72 2.43 0.14
CA LYS A 90 -4.07 2.02 -1.11
C LYS A 90 -3.69 3.22 -1.96
N GLY A 91 -2.44 3.23 -2.43
CA GLY A 91 -1.95 4.17 -3.44
C GLY A 91 -1.38 3.44 -4.65
N SER A 92 -1.49 4.07 -5.82
CA SER A 92 -0.92 3.52 -7.06
C SER A 92 -0.21 4.60 -7.89
N SER A 93 0.76 4.22 -8.70
CA SER A 93 1.51 5.14 -9.55
C SER A 93 1.91 4.46 -10.86
N ASN A 94 1.88 5.21 -11.96
CA ASN A 94 2.48 4.77 -13.22
C ASN A 94 4.01 4.96 -13.23
N LYS A 95 4.52 5.82 -12.34
CA LYS A 95 5.96 6.09 -12.16
C LYS A 95 6.50 5.23 -11.02
N ARG A 96 7.75 4.76 -11.17
CA ARG A 96 8.45 4.01 -10.12
C ARG A 96 8.45 4.80 -8.82
N ILE A 97 8.14 4.11 -7.72
CA ILE A 97 8.05 4.72 -6.40
C ILE A 97 9.46 4.79 -5.82
N PRO A 98 9.96 5.98 -5.43
CA PRO A 98 11.25 6.06 -4.75
C PRO A 98 11.16 5.42 -3.36
N VAL A 99 12.11 4.55 -3.07
CA VAL A 99 12.21 3.83 -1.79
C VAL A 99 13.51 4.23 -1.10
N PHE A 100 13.42 4.55 0.18
CA PHE A 100 14.54 5.05 0.97
C PHE A 100 14.72 4.28 2.27
N ASP A 101 15.95 4.25 2.77
CA ASP A 101 16.26 3.76 4.11
C ASP A 101 16.05 4.87 5.17
N LYS A 102 16.26 4.52 6.45
CA LYS A 102 16.14 5.40 7.61
C LYS A 102 16.97 6.68 7.48
N ASP A 103 18.16 6.58 6.90
CA ASP A 103 19.10 7.68 6.67
C ASP A 103 18.83 8.46 5.35
N ARG A 104 17.84 8.02 4.56
CA ARG A 104 17.47 8.51 3.23
C ARG A 104 18.37 8.05 2.09
N ALA A 105 19.23 7.05 2.32
CA ALA A 105 19.88 6.34 1.21
C ALA A 105 18.80 5.68 0.32
N PRO A 106 18.96 5.67 -1.02
CA PRO A 106 18.05 4.94 -1.89
C PRO A 106 18.16 3.43 -1.66
N ILE A 107 17.03 2.73 -1.69
CA ILE A 107 16.94 1.27 -1.63
C ILE A 107 16.56 0.74 -3.02
N THR A 108 17.17 -0.38 -3.43
CA THR A 108 16.81 -1.14 -4.62
C THR A 108 16.06 -2.43 -4.26
N GLU A 109 15.59 -3.16 -5.26
CA GLU A 109 14.92 -4.44 -5.05
C GLU A 109 15.87 -5.49 -4.44
N GLU A 110 17.16 -5.42 -4.78
CA GLU A 110 18.19 -6.40 -4.38
C GLU A 110 18.56 -6.30 -2.90
N ASP A 111 18.24 -5.19 -2.23
CA ASP A 111 18.51 -5.00 -0.81
C ASP A 111 17.55 -5.80 0.10
N ASP A 112 16.44 -6.31 -0.44
CA ASP A 112 15.38 -7.08 0.26
C ASP A 112 14.89 -6.48 1.59
N LYS A 113 15.02 -5.16 1.73
CA LYS A 113 14.79 -4.45 3.00
C LYS A 113 13.35 -4.02 3.23
N VAL A 114 12.57 -3.90 2.15
CA VAL A 114 11.18 -3.40 2.20
C VAL A 114 10.26 -4.51 1.71
N TYR A 115 9.60 -5.16 2.66
CA TYR A 115 8.76 -6.34 2.44
C TYR A 115 7.36 -6.17 3.04
N ALA A 116 6.42 -7.03 2.65
CA ALA A 116 5.06 -7.02 3.20
C ALA A 116 5.08 -7.40 4.69
N GLY A 117 4.55 -6.51 5.54
CA GLY A 117 4.54 -6.67 6.99
C GLY A 117 5.50 -5.76 7.74
N CYS A 118 6.51 -5.19 7.06
CA CYS A 118 7.40 -4.20 7.66
C CYS A 118 6.70 -2.86 7.92
N TYR A 119 7.34 -1.97 8.69
CA TYR A 119 6.83 -0.64 8.94
C TYR A 119 7.58 0.39 8.12
N VAL A 120 6.83 1.34 7.57
CA VAL A 120 7.35 2.41 6.71
C VAL A 120 6.77 3.77 7.08
N ASN A 121 7.47 4.83 6.67
CA ASN A 121 6.82 6.11 6.43
C ASN A 121 6.43 6.16 4.95
N ALA A 122 5.25 6.71 4.65
CA ALA A 122 4.73 6.77 3.29
C ALA A 122 4.13 8.14 2.99
N ILE A 123 4.28 8.59 1.74
CA ILE A 123 3.67 9.83 1.26
C ILE A 123 2.63 9.47 0.20
N PHE A 124 1.42 9.99 0.38
CA PHE A 124 0.32 9.83 -0.55
C PHE A 124 -0.17 11.17 -1.06
N ASP A 125 -0.82 11.15 -2.22
CA ASP A 125 -1.42 12.31 -2.87
C ASP A 125 -2.81 11.97 -3.41
N PHE A 126 -3.83 12.60 -2.85
CA PHE A 126 -5.23 12.33 -3.20
C PHE A 126 -5.63 13.00 -4.50
N TRP A 127 -6.46 12.30 -5.27
CA TRP A 127 -7.03 12.84 -6.50
C TRP A 127 -8.42 12.27 -6.77
N TYR A 128 -9.22 13.03 -7.51
CA TYR A 128 -10.55 12.64 -7.92
C TYR A 128 -10.54 12.10 -9.36
N SER A 129 -11.14 10.93 -9.55
CA SER A 129 -11.40 10.33 -10.85
C SER A 129 -12.88 10.39 -11.19
N ASN A 130 -13.19 10.68 -12.46
CA ASN A 130 -14.51 10.53 -13.06
C ASN A 130 -14.40 9.71 -14.37
N HIS A 131 -13.68 8.59 -14.31
CA HIS A 131 -13.42 7.78 -15.49
C HIS A 131 -14.68 7.01 -15.92
N PRO A 132 -15.03 6.92 -17.22
CA PRO A 132 -16.26 6.26 -17.68
C PRO A 132 -16.45 4.81 -17.16
N LYS A 133 -15.35 4.05 -17.05
CA LYS A 133 -15.37 2.68 -16.51
C LYS A 133 -15.31 2.60 -14.98
N GLY A 134 -14.65 3.56 -14.34
CA GLY A 134 -14.35 3.54 -12.90
C GLY A 134 -15.34 4.35 -12.06
N GLY A 135 -16.11 5.22 -12.69
CA GLY A 135 -17.01 6.16 -12.02
C GLY A 135 -16.27 7.23 -11.21
N LYS A 136 -17.06 7.88 -10.35
CA LYS A 136 -16.66 8.99 -9.49
C LYS A 136 -16.03 8.47 -8.22
N GLN A 137 -14.72 8.64 -8.05
CA GLN A 137 -14.01 8.10 -6.90
C GLN A 137 -12.81 8.94 -6.47
N ILE A 138 -12.50 8.88 -5.17
CA ILE A 138 -11.24 9.38 -4.62
C ILE A 138 -10.24 8.25 -4.57
N LEU A 139 -9.12 8.49 -5.24
CA LEU A 139 -7.98 7.62 -5.34
C LEU A 139 -6.76 8.31 -4.70
N ALA A 140 -5.70 7.55 -4.50
CA ALA A 140 -4.43 8.08 -4.02
C ALA A 140 -3.29 7.62 -4.94
N ASN A 141 -2.35 8.52 -5.18
CA ASN A 141 -1.02 8.17 -5.65
C ASN A 141 -0.13 7.90 -4.44
N ILE A 142 0.74 6.90 -4.53
CA ILE A 142 1.85 6.75 -3.59
C ILE A 142 3.09 7.40 -4.20
N LEU A 143 3.69 8.32 -3.46
CA LEU A 143 4.77 9.18 -3.96
C LEU A 143 6.16 8.75 -3.48
N GLY A 144 6.23 7.98 -2.40
CA GLY A 144 7.49 7.51 -1.86
C GLY A 144 7.30 6.72 -0.57
N VAL A 145 8.24 5.83 -0.31
CA VAL A 145 8.29 4.95 0.86
C VAL A 145 9.65 5.09 1.54
N GLN A 146 9.65 5.14 2.86
CA GLN A 146 10.87 5.11 3.66
C GLN A 146 10.78 3.99 4.68
N PHE A 147 11.72 3.04 4.64
CA PHE A 147 11.83 1.98 5.64
C PHE A 147 11.95 2.58 7.04
N LYS A 148 11.16 2.05 7.98
CA LYS A 148 11.14 2.53 9.37
C LYS A 148 11.63 1.48 10.36
N LYS A 149 11.12 0.25 10.29
CA LYS A 149 11.55 -0.87 11.13
C LYS A 149 10.96 -2.18 10.60
N ASP A 150 11.57 -3.28 11.01
CA ASP A 150 11.07 -4.62 10.77
C ASP A 150 9.72 -4.87 11.46
N GLY A 151 8.98 -5.82 10.90
CA GLY A 151 7.72 -6.32 11.43
C GLY A 151 7.54 -7.78 11.02
N ALA A 152 6.55 -8.46 11.58
CA ALA A 152 6.23 -9.81 11.14
C ALA A 152 5.77 -9.79 9.67
N THR A 153 6.42 -10.60 8.83
CA THR A 153 6.11 -10.77 7.42
C THR A 153 4.68 -11.27 7.23
N PHE A 154 3.99 -10.76 6.21
CA PHE A 154 2.69 -11.30 5.81
C PHE A 154 2.84 -12.54 4.93
N SER A 155 1.93 -13.51 5.07
CA SER A 155 2.01 -14.83 4.43
C SER A 155 1.84 -14.81 2.90
N ASP A 156 1.63 -13.64 2.29
CA ASP A 156 1.39 -13.51 0.86
C ASP A 156 2.65 -13.60 -0.02
N ALA A 157 3.83 -13.82 0.58
CA ALA A 157 4.93 -14.38 -0.17
C ALA A 157 4.61 -15.86 -0.42
N LYS A 158 3.95 -16.18 -1.55
CA LYS A 158 3.95 -17.54 -2.13
C LYS A 158 5.38 -17.93 -2.48
N VAL A 159 6.20 -18.17 -1.47
CA VAL A 159 7.51 -18.77 -1.57
C VAL A 159 7.37 -20.08 -0.82
N ALA A 160 7.54 -21.18 -1.54
CA ALA A 160 7.59 -22.49 -0.92
C ALA A 160 8.70 -22.48 0.15
N SER A 161 8.37 -22.88 1.38
CA SER A 161 9.39 -23.15 2.38
C SER A 161 10.18 -24.40 1.98
N ALA A 162 11.38 -24.59 2.52
CA ALA A 162 12.14 -25.82 2.29
C ALA A 162 11.32 -27.06 2.65
N ASP A 163 10.46 -26.99 3.68
CA ASP A 163 9.54 -28.05 4.08
C ASP A 163 8.43 -28.39 3.06
N ALA A 164 8.26 -27.56 2.03
CA ALA A 164 7.34 -27.83 0.92
C ALA A 164 8.00 -28.60 -0.24
N PHE A 165 9.29 -28.91 -0.12
CA PHE A 165 10.03 -29.79 -1.02
C PHE A 165 10.35 -31.09 -0.28
N ASP A 166 10.22 -32.21 -0.98
CA ASP A 166 10.70 -33.51 -0.47
C ASP A 166 12.23 -33.50 -0.44
N ASP A 167 12.83 -34.14 0.57
CA ASP A 167 14.27 -34.34 0.68
C ASP A 167 14.71 -35.46 -0.29
N GLU A 168 15.39 -35.08 -1.38
CA GLU A 168 15.92 -36.02 -2.38
C GLU A 168 17.42 -36.34 -2.16
N SER A 169 17.94 -36.19 -0.93
CA SER A 169 19.34 -36.52 -0.64
C SER A 169 19.64 -38.02 -0.53
N GLU A 170 18.63 -38.88 -0.70
CA GLU A 170 18.77 -40.34 -0.78
C GLU A 170 18.28 -40.89 -2.14
N GLU A 171 19.04 -40.62 -3.21
CA GLU A 171 19.15 -41.59 -4.31
C GLU A 171 20.29 -42.56 -3.96
N ASP A 172 19.92 -43.60 -3.21
CA ASP A 172 20.74 -44.77 -2.88
C ASP A 172 21.22 -45.50 -4.14
N ASP A 173 22.49 -45.91 -4.09
CA ASP A 173 23.21 -46.87 -4.94
C ASP A 173 22.33 -47.95 -5.62
N PHE A 174 22.31 -47.99 -6.97
CA PHE A 174 22.41 -49.25 -7.74
C PHE A 174 22.84 -49.09 -9.20
#